data_AF-A0AA42NAP0-F1
#
_entry.id   AF-A0AA42NAP0-F1
#
_cell.length_a   1.000
_cell.length_b   1.000
_cell.length_c   1.000
_cell.angle_alpha   90.00
_cell.angle_beta   90.00
_cell.angle_gamma   90.00
#
_symmetry.space_group_name_H-M   'P 1'
#
loop_
_entity.id
_entity.type
_entity.pdbx_description
1 polymer ?
#
loop_
_entity_poly.entity_id
_entity_poly.type
_entity_poly.pdbx_seq_one_letter_code
_entity_poly.pdbx_strand_id
1 'polypeptide(L)' 'MYATYLRLAVPVWERGRTVVGAARRKLSRSALRDPDRRDARKRFYRKMLRHHAEAQRLVARFRL' A
#
# COMPACT_ATOMS: atom_id res chain seq x y z
N MET A 1 -9.89 4.29 2.22
CA MET A 1 -8.67 3.45 2.42
C MET A 1 -7.36 4.27 2.46
N TYR A 2 -7.39 5.57 2.16
CA TYR A 2 -6.20 6.43 2.24
C TYR A 2 -5.59 6.48 3.66
N ALA A 3 -6.42 6.55 4.70
CA ALA A 3 -5.97 6.49 6.09
C ALA A 3 -5.23 5.18 6.45
N THR A 4 -5.47 4.09 5.73
CA THR A 4 -4.69 2.84 5.89
C THR A 4 -3.31 2.96 5.25
N TYR A 5 -3.24 3.62 4.08
CA TYR A 5 -1.97 3.93 3.43
C TYR A 5 -1.07 4.80 4.33
N LEU A 6 -1.62 5.85 4.96
CA LEU A 6 -0.86 6.68 5.91
C LEU A 6 -0.28 5.84 7.07
N ARG A 7 -1.05 4.88 7.59
CA ARG A 7 -0.61 3.97 8.66
C ARG A 7 0.43 2.93 8.22
N LEU A 8 0.76 2.84 6.94
CA LEU A 8 1.90 2.04 6.48
C LEU A 8 3.23 2.67 6.89
N ALA A 9 3.25 3.98 7.18
CA ALA A 9 4.45 4.73 7.55
C ALA A 9 5.62 4.49 6.57
N VAL A 10 5.30 4.40 5.27
CA VAL A 10 6.28 4.22 4.20
C VAL A 10 6.60 5.60 3.62
N PRO A 11 7.88 6.02 3.62
CA PRO A 11 8.29 7.28 3.00
C PRO A 11 7.89 7.36 1.53
N VAL A 12 7.59 8.56 1.03
CA VAL A 12 7.05 8.76 -0.33
C VAL A 12 8.05 8.40 -1.44
N TRP A 13 9.35 8.51 -1.19
CA TRP A 13 10.42 8.15 -2.13
C TRP A 13 10.71 6.64 -2.21
N GLU A 14 10.07 5.83 -1.36
CA GLU A 14 10.22 4.38 -1.39
C GLU A 14 9.62 3.76 -2.66
N ARG A 15 10.02 2.51 -2.92
CA ARG A 15 9.49 1.76 -4.06
C ARG A 15 8.17 1.07 -3.72
N GLY A 16 7.36 0.78 -4.74
CA GLY A 16 6.10 0.05 -4.56
C GLY A 16 6.23 -1.31 -3.86
N ARG A 17 7.38 -2.00 -3.98
CA ARG A 17 7.67 -3.24 -3.24
C ARG A 17 7.66 -3.01 -1.73
N THR A 18 8.22 -1.90 -1.25
CA THR A 18 8.21 -1.51 0.16
C THR A 18 6.78 -1.29 0.65
N VAL A 19 5.94 -0.64 -0.15
CA VAL A 19 4.51 -0.43 0.12
C VAL A 19 3.77 -1.76 0.27
N VAL A 20 3.97 -2.70 -0.67
CA VAL A 20 3.34 -4.03 -0.61
C VAL A 20 3.83 -4.82 0.61
N GLY A 21 5.12 -4.73 0.95
CA GLY A 21 5.68 -5.35 2.15
C GLY A 21 5.08 -4.79 3.44
N ALA A 22 4.96 -3.46 3.56
CA ALA A 22 4.32 -2.80 4.69
C ALA A 22 2.83 -3.14 4.79
N ALA A 23 2.10 -3.11 3.66
CA ALA A 23 0.70 -3.46 3.59
C ALA A 23 0.46 -4.93 3.98
N ARG A 24 1.32 -5.84 3.53
CA ARG A 24 1.27 -7.27 3.90
C ARG A 24 1.41 -7.47 5.41
N ARG A 25 2.27 -6.70 6.08
CA ARG A 25 2.45 -6.75 7.55
C ARG A 25 1.21 -6.29 8.33
N LYS A 26 0.27 -5.57 7.71
CA LYS A 26 -1.01 -5.17 8.33
C LYS A 26 -2.09 -6.24 8.25
N LEU A 27 -1.90 -7.30 7.46
CA LEU A 27 -2.86 -8.38 7.32
C LEU A 27 -2.57 -9.49 8.34
N SER A 28 -3.62 -10.12 8.87
CA SER A 28 -3.48 -11.30 9.71
C SER A 28 -2.90 -12.48 8.92
N ARG A 29 -2.21 -13.40 9.61
CA ARG A 29 -1.66 -14.62 8.98
C ARG A 29 -2.75 -15.46 8.31
N SER A 30 -3.93 -15.55 8.89
CA SER A 30 -5.09 -16.25 8.31
C SER A 30 -5.52 -15.61 6.99
N ALA A 31 -5.68 -14.28 6.97
CA ALA A 31 -6.06 -13.56 5.76
C ALA A 31 -5.02 -13.65 4.63
N LEU A 32 -3.75 -13.90 4.96
CA LEU A 32 -2.67 -14.09 3.98
C LEU A 32 -2.70 -15.49 3.34
N ARG A 33 -3.06 -16.52 4.10
CA ARG A 33 -3.05 -17.93 3.65
C ARG A 33 -4.36 -18.37 2.99
N ASP A 34 -5.45 -17.66 3.29
CA ASP A 34 -6.77 -17.93 2.72
C ASP A 34 -6.77 -17.74 1.18
N PRO A 35 -7.04 -18.80 0.38
CA PRO A 35 -7.06 -18.71 -1.08
C PRO A 35 -8.24 -17.89 -1.60
N ASP A 36 -9.40 -17.94 -0.95
CA ASP A 36 -10.62 -17.23 -1.37
C ASP A 36 -10.46 -15.70 -1.21
N ARG A 37 -9.62 -15.28 -0.28
CA ARG A 37 -9.25 -13.87 -0.10
C ARG A 37 -8.18 -13.36 -1.07
N ARG A 38 -7.66 -14.19 -1.98
CA ARG A 38 -6.55 -13.81 -2.87
C ARG A 38 -6.85 -12.54 -3.67
N ASP A 39 -8.04 -12.44 -4.24
CA ASP A 39 -8.38 -11.26 -5.04
C ASP A 39 -8.69 -10.03 -4.18
N ALA A 40 -9.24 -10.22 -2.99
CA ALA A 40 -9.37 -9.15 -2.01
C ALA A 40 -7.99 -8.58 -1.62
N ARG A 41 -6.98 -9.45 -1.39
CA ARG A 41 -5.59 -9.02 -1.13
C ARG A 41 -5.00 -8.25 -2.30
N LYS A 42 -5.17 -8.73 -3.55
CA LYS A 42 -4.70 -8.01 -4.75
C LYS A 42 -5.33 -6.61 -4.85
N ARG A 43 -6.66 -6.51 -4.65
CA ARG A 43 -7.37 -5.22 -4.65
C ARG A 43 -6.85 -4.30 -3.56
N PHE A 44 -6.59 -4.83 -2.37
CA PHE A 44 -5.99 -4.08 -1.27
C PHE A 44 -4.61 -3.51 -1.65
N TYR A 45 -3.69 -4.35 -2.15
CA TYR A 45 -2.36 -3.90 -2.56
C TYR A 45 -2.40 -2.88 -3.69
N ARG A 46 -3.27 -3.06 -4.69
CA ARG A 46 -3.47 -2.08 -5.78
C ARG A 46 -3.94 -0.73 -5.26
N LYS A 47 -4.84 -0.68 -4.28
CA LYS A 47 -5.27 0.58 -3.64
C LYS A 47 -4.11 1.27 -2.91
N MET A 48 -3.26 0.51 -2.21
CA MET A 48 -2.08 1.08 -1.53
C MET A 48 -1.07 1.66 -2.54
N LEU A 49 -0.80 0.93 -3.63
CA LEU A 49 0.07 1.41 -4.71
C LEU A 49 -0.49 2.66 -5.39
N ARG A 50 -1.81 2.72 -5.62
CA ARG A 50 -2.45 3.91 -6.20
C ARG A 50 -2.26 5.13 -5.32
N HIS A 51 -2.50 5.01 -4.01
CA HIS A 51 -2.32 6.13 -3.08
C HIS A 51 -0.85 6.56 -2.97
N HIS A 52 0.08 5.60 -3.02
CA HIS A 52 1.51 5.91 -3.01
C HIS A 52 1.94 6.66 -4.28
N ALA A 53 1.47 6.21 -5.46
CA ALA A 53 1.73 6.91 -6.72
C ALA A 53 1.12 8.32 -6.74
N GLU A 54 -0.06 8.49 -6.15
CA GLU A 54 -0.69 9.81 -5.97
C GLU A 54 0.13 10.72 -5.06
N ALA A 55 0.61 10.22 -3.91
CA ALA A 55 1.50 10.94 -3.02
C ALA A 55 2.82 11.35 -3.71
N GLN A 56 3.43 10.43 -4.48
CA GLN A 56 4.61 10.71 -5.28
C GLN A 56 4.36 11.81 -6.33
N ARG A 57 3.21 11.78 -7.01
CA ARG A 57 2.83 12.84 -7.96
C ARG A 57 2.67 14.19 -7.27
N LEU A 58 2.08 14.23 -6.08
CA LEU A 58 1.92 15.47 -5.33
C LEU A 58 3.28 16.05 -4.94
N VAL A 59 4.17 15.22 -4.38
CA VAL A 59 5.52 15.66 -4.02
C VAL A 59 6.31 16.11 -5.24
N ALA A 60 6.25 15.38 -6.36
CA ALA A 60 6.90 15.78 -7.60
C ALA A 60 6.34 17.10 -8.16
N ARG A 61 5.02 17.33 -8.03
CA ARG A 61 4.36 18.55 -8.48
C ARG A 61 4.72 19.77 -7.65
N PHE A 62 4.84 19.60 -6.33
CA PHE A 62 5.03 20.70 -5.39
C PHE A 62 6.46 20.82 -4.84
N ARG A 63 7.38 19.94 -5.25
CA ARG A 63 8.79 19.86 -4.80
C ARG A 63 8.94 19.88 -3.27
N LEU A 64 8.05 19.13 -2.60
CA LEU A 64 8.01 18.99 -1.14
C LEU A 64 9.05 17.99 -0.61
#